data_AF-A0A9E4LG31-F1
#
_entry.id   AF-A0A9E4LG31-F1
#
_cell.length_a   1.000
_cell.length_b   1.000
_cell.length_c   1.000
_cell.angle_alpha   90.00
_cell.angle_beta   90.00
_cell.angle_gamma   90.00
#
_symmetry.space_group_name_H-M   'P 1'
#
loop_
_entity.id
_entity.type
_entity.pdbx_description
1 polymer ?
#
loop_
_entity_poly.entity_id
_entity_poly.type
_entity_poly.pdbx_seq_one_letter_code
_entity_poly.pdbx_strand_id
1 'polypeptide(L)'
;MTGVGAGPIFAPPRALSRESSTTIGNVRARNANMSVESSPEFSRIIRADQLADRDTEIVFRCEPAERRRLADRFSLLDLERLEARVWARRVNGTSVVRVRVNFVADVLQSCVITLDSVAAHIDEWFELEYVPGADVDGSREVVFDPEENDPPELMQGGSFDIGEAISEHLALSLDDYPRKPGTEFTIYTKRADEREPTDSPFAILRDGPAKN
;
A
#
# COMPACT_ATOMS: atom_id res chain seq x y z
N MET A 1 33.86 -49.46 24.66
CA MET A 1 32.54 -49.95 24.20
C MET A 1 31.61 -49.88 25.40
N THR A 2 30.95 -48.73 25.59
CA THR A 2 29.48 -48.54 25.44
C THR A 2 28.72 -49.37 26.47
N GLY A 3 28.16 -48.84 27.56
CA GLY A 3 27.24 -47.70 27.65
C GLY A 3 25.85 -48.24 28.09
N VAL A 4 25.00 -47.36 28.64
CA VAL A 4 23.59 -47.57 29.09
C VAL A 4 23.46 -48.03 30.55
N GLY A 5 22.67 -47.40 31.44
CA GLY A 5 21.73 -46.28 31.33
C GLY A 5 20.82 -46.30 32.57
N ALA A 6 20.56 -45.12 33.13
CA ALA A 6 19.78 -44.89 34.35
C ALA A 6 18.26 -44.87 34.10
N GLY A 7 17.47 -45.09 35.16
CA GLY A 7 16.06 -44.70 35.22
C GLY A 7 15.30 -45.28 36.42
N PRO A 8 14.78 -44.46 37.36
CA PRO A 8 13.99 -44.94 38.49
C PRO A 8 12.48 -45.00 38.19
N ILE A 9 11.83 -45.76 39.08
CA ILE A 9 10.43 -46.19 39.12
C ILE A 9 9.51 -45.02 39.52
N PHE A 10 8.43 -44.77 38.76
CA PHE A 10 7.35 -43.84 39.15
C PHE A 10 5.98 -44.49 38.94
N ALA A 11 5.16 -44.50 40.00
CA ALA A 11 3.82 -45.08 40.05
C ALA A 11 2.76 -44.12 39.48
N PRO A 12 1.61 -44.59 38.96
CA PRO A 12 0.52 -43.73 38.54
C PRO A 12 -0.57 -43.60 39.62
N PRO A 13 -1.28 -42.46 39.73
CA PRO A 13 -2.58 -42.44 40.36
C PRO A 13 -3.74 -42.54 39.36
N ARG A 14 -4.80 -43.16 39.89
CA ARG A 14 -6.10 -43.53 39.32
C ARG A 14 -6.90 -42.36 38.74
N ALA A 15 -7.67 -42.69 37.70
CA ALA A 15 -8.72 -41.88 37.07
C ALA A 15 -10.00 -41.77 37.92
N LEU A 16 -10.75 -40.68 37.72
CA LEU A 16 -12.19 -40.57 38.01
C LEU A 16 -12.90 -39.71 36.93
N SER A 17 -13.75 -40.40 36.14
CA SER A 17 -15.07 -40.08 35.57
C SER A 17 -15.43 -38.64 35.12
N ARG A 18 -15.73 -38.43 33.83
CA ARG A 18 -17.08 -38.22 33.19
C ARG A 18 -17.84 -37.01 33.76
N GLU A 19 -18.31 -36.06 32.95
CA GLU A 19 -19.51 -36.19 32.09
C GLU A 19 -19.49 -35.29 30.84
N SER A 20 -20.21 -35.75 29.82
CA SER A 20 -20.51 -35.14 28.53
C SER A 20 -21.74 -34.23 28.61
N SER A 21 -21.85 -33.16 27.79
CA SER A 21 -23.06 -32.82 27.01
C SER A 21 -22.97 -31.43 26.32
N THR A 22 -22.91 -31.45 24.99
CA THR A 22 -23.72 -30.68 24.02
C THR A 22 -24.00 -29.17 24.19
N THR A 23 -23.37 -28.38 23.30
CA THR A 23 -23.91 -27.37 22.35
C THR A 23 -24.89 -26.27 22.82
N ILE A 24 -24.55 -25.00 22.57
CA ILE A 24 -25.21 -24.04 21.65
C ILE A 24 -24.49 -22.68 21.75
N GLY A 25 -24.24 -22.07 20.58
CA GLY A 25 -23.34 -20.93 20.42
C GLY A 25 -23.82 -19.60 20.99
N ASN A 26 -22.88 -18.66 21.01
CA ASN A 26 -23.20 -17.26 20.83
C ASN A 26 -22.11 -16.58 20.01
N VAL A 27 -22.45 -16.33 18.75
CA VAL A 27 -21.79 -15.39 17.86
C VAL A 27 -21.89 -14.02 18.49
N ARG A 28 -20.78 -13.51 19.04
CA ARG A 28 -20.59 -12.08 19.31
C ARG A 28 -19.47 -11.56 18.42
N ALA A 29 -19.74 -11.56 17.12
CA ALA A 29 -19.20 -10.51 16.27
C ALA A 29 -20.05 -9.26 16.50
N ARG A 30 -19.44 -8.19 17.01
CA ARG A 30 -19.68 -6.82 16.55
C ARG A 30 -18.77 -5.81 17.28
N ASN A 31 -17.91 -5.22 16.46
CA ASN A 31 -17.33 -3.89 16.54
C ASN A 31 -16.29 -3.64 17.65
N ALA A 32 -15.06 -4.09 17.37
CA ALA A 32 -13.88 -3.38 17.84
C ALA A 32 -13.47 -2.38 16.74
N ASN A 33 -13.53 -1.10 17.09
CA ASN A 33 -12.86 0.06 16.48
C ASN A 33 -11.99 -0.23 15.26
N MET A 34 -12.43 0.25 14.09
CA MET A 34 -11.66 0.29 12.86
C MET A 34 -10.67 1.47 12.92
N SER A 35 -9.66 1.32 13.76
CA SER A 35 -8.39 2.07 13.66
C SER A 35 -7.39 1.05 13.15
N VAL A 36 -7.42 0.77 11.84
CA VAL A 36 -6.37 -0.03 11.23
C VAL A 36 -5.15 0.88 11.18
N GLU A 37 -4.33 0.86 12.23
CA GLU A 37 -2.93 1.23 12.11
C GLU A 37 -2.29 0.11 11.26
N SER A 38 -2.44 0.20 9.93
CA SER A 38 -1.84 -0.74 9.00
C SER A 38 -0.34 -0.48 9.01
N SER A 39 0.44 -1.44 9.48
CA SER A 39 1.88 -1.43 9.23
C SER A 39 2.13 -1.45 7.72
N PRO A 40 3.03 -0.61 7.18
CA PRO A 40 3.36 -0.60 5.76
C PRO A 40 3.72 -1.99 5.26
N GLU A 41 3.25 -2.36 4.06
CA GLU A 41 3.51 -3.67 3.49
C GLU A 41 4.99 -3.89 3.17
N PHE A 42 5.66 -2.80 2.80
CA PHE A 42 7.07 -2.70 2.45
C PHE A 42 7.65 -1.46 3.14
N SER A 43 8.30 -1.67 4.29
CA SER A 43 8.90 -0.59 5.10
C SER A 43 10.41 -0.64 5.06
N ARG A 44 11.07 0.49 4.79
CA ARG A 44 12.53 0.67 4.80
C ARG A 44 12.86 2.01 5.45
N ILE A 45 13.01 1.99 6.78
CA ILE A 45 13.31 3.21 7.54
C ILE A 45 14.77 3.64 7.34
N ILE A 46 14.95 4.91 6.94
CA ILE A 46 16.26 5.57 6.84
C ILE A 46 16.32 6.69 7.87
N ARG A 47 17.41 6.73 8.64
CA ARG A 47 17.68 7.83 9.57
C ARG A 47 18.54 8.89 8.90
N ALA A 48 18.11 10.15 9.00
CA ALA A 48 18.85 11.27 8.42
C ALA A 48 20.26 11.43 9.03
N ASP A 49 20.44 11.06 10.29
CA ASP A 49 21.73 11.12 11.00
C ASP A 49 22.78 10.12 10.44
N GLN A 50 22.34 9.03 9.80
CA GLN A 50 23.21 8.01 9.20
C GLN A 50 23.67 8.35 7.78
N LEU A 51 23.00 9.28 7.10
CA LEU A 51 23.35 9.68 5.74
C LEU A 51 24.63 10.51 5.72
N ALA A 52 25.31 10.54 4.57
CA ALA A 52 26.43 11.46 4.37
C ALA A 52 25.97 12.71 3.62
N ASP A 53 26.88 13.67 3.54
CA ASP A 53 26.78 14.90 2.73
C ASP A 53 27.03 14.61 1.22
N ARG A 54 27.20 13.32 0.88
CA ARG A 54 27.34 12.77 -0.47
C ARG A 54 26.31 11.65 -0.65
N ASP A 55 25.99 11.34 -1.91
CA ASP A 55 25.04 10.27 -2.22
C ASP A 55 25.47 8.94 -1.62
N THR A 56 24.57 8.37 -0.83
CA THR A 56 24.65 7.02 -0.33
C THR A 56 23.69 6.17 -1.16
N GLU A 57 24.24 5.25 -1.95
CA GLU A 57 23.45 4.31 -2.75
C GLU A 57 22.99 3.14 -1.88
N ILE A 58 21.69 2.86 -1.92
CA ILE A 58 21.05 1.77 -1.20
C ILE A 58 20.15 1.03 -2.19
N VAL A 59 20.25 -0.30 -2.21
CA VAL A 59 19.43 -1.16 -3.08
C VAL A 59 18.46 -1.95 -2.23
N PHE A 60 17.19 -1.90 -2.58
CA PHE A 60 16.13 -2.64 -1.93
C PHE A 60 15.49 -3.64 -2.89
N ARG A 61 15.12 -4.79 -2.34
CA ARG A 61 14.27 -5.78 -3.00
C ARG A 61 13.09 -6.09 -2.10
N CYS A 62 11.92 -6.17 -2.71
CA CYS A 62 10.70 -6.54 -2.03
C CYS A 62 10.62 -8.07 -1.92
N GLU A 63 10.52 -8.58 -0.70
CA GLU A 63 10.42 -10.01 -0.44
C GLU A 63 9.08 -10.57 -0.95
N PRO A 64 8.98 -11.88 -1.28
CA PRO A 64 7.75 -12.46 -1.82
C PRO A 64 6.50 -12.19 -0.96
N ALA A 65 6.65 -12.17 0.36
CA ALA A 65 5.54 -11.88 1.28
C ALA A 65 5.13 -10.39 1.27
N GLU A 66 6.07 -9.47 1.07
CA GLU A 66 5.81 -8.04 0.94
C GLU A 66 5.11 -7.76 -0.40
N ARG A 67 5.61 -8.34 -1.50
CA ARG A 67 5.00 -8.23 -2.83
C ARG A 67 3.54 -8.68 -2.85
N ARG A 68 3.22 -9.78 -2.16
CA ARG A 68 1.85 -10.26 -2.04
C ARG A 68 0.95 -9.26 -1.34
N ARG A 69 1.40 -8.64 -0.24
CA ARG A 69 0.60 -7.65 0.49
C ARG A 69 0.41 -6.37 -0.33
N LEU A 70 1.43 -5.93 -1.07
CA LEU A 70 1.30 -4.80 -2.00
C LEU A 70 0.33 -5.10 -3.13
N ALA A 71 0.38 -6.31 -3.71
CA ALA A 71 -0.57 -6.75 -4.73
C ALA A 71 -2.02 -6.72 -4.19
N ASP A 72 -2.23 -7.19 -2.95
CA ASP A 72 -3.52 -7.12 -2.28
C ASP A 72 -3.99 -5.67 -2.08
N ARG A 73 -3.10 -4.76 -1.61
CA ARG A 73 -3.40 -3.32 -1.40
C ARG A 73 -3.79 -2.63 -2.71
N PHE A 74 -3.08 -2.91 -3.79
CA PHE A 74 -3.28 -2.26 -5.09
C PHE A 74 -4.25 -3.01 -6.02
N SER A 75 -4.90 -4.08 -5.53
CA SER A 75 -5.82 -4.90 -6.33
C SER A 75 -5.18 -5.46 -7.61
N LEU A 76 -3.90 -5.83 -7.55
CA LEU A 76 -3.18 -6.48 -8.63
C LEU A 76 -3.48 -7.99 -8.64
N LEU A 77 -3.41 -8.61 -9.82
CA LEU A 77 -3.43 -10.08 -9.91
C LEU A 77 -2.13 -10.66 -9.36
N ASP A 78 -0.99 -10.02 -9.65
CA ASP A 78 0.32 -10.35 -9.07
C ASP A 78 1.28 -9.14 -9.15
N LEU A 79 2.26 -9.13 -8.26
CA LEU A 79 3.44 -8.27 -8.28
C LEU A 79 4.67 -9.18 -8.33
N GLU A 80 5.18 -9.43 -9.53
CA GLU A 80 6.25 -10.41 -9.77
C GLU A 80 7.61 -9.90 -9.30
N ARG A 81 7.84 -8.59 -9.44
CA ARG A 81 9.08 -7.93 -9.05
C ARG A 81 8.79 -6.53 -8.53
N LEU A 82 9.51 -6.14 -7.48
CA LEU A 82 9.69 -4.75 -7.07
C LEU A 82 11.11 -4.61 -6.51
N GLU A 83 11.94 -3.83 -7.20
CA GLU A 83 13.29 -3.48 -6.79
C GLU A 83 13.48 -1.97 -6.88
N ALA A 84 14.28 -1.39 -6.00
CA ALA A 84 14.58 0.03 -6.02
C ALA A 84 16.05 0.30 -5.73
N ARG A 85 16.59 1.32 -6.42
CA ARG A 85 17.88 1.93 -6.14
C ARG A 85 17.64 3.34 -5.65
N VAL A 86 18.21 3.65 -4.49
CA VAL A 86 17.98 4.89 -3.76
C VAL A 86 19.31 5.59 -3.58
N TRP A 87 19.39 6.85 -3.96
CA TRP A 87 20.51 7.74 -3.67
C TRP A 87 20.02 8.80 -2.68
N ALA A 88 20.49 8.70 -1.44
CA ALA A 88 20.09 9.61 -0.37
C ALA A 88 21.31 10.38 0.15
N ARG A 89 21.12 11.68 0.38
CA ARG A 89 22.14 12.55 0.99
C ARG A 89 21.54 13.65 1.83
N ARG A 90 22.29 14.11 2.84
CA ARG A 90 21.99 15.38 3.51
C ARG A 90 22.43 16.55 2.64
N VAL A 91 21.66 17.62 2.66
CA VAL A 91 22.04 18.90 2.05
C VAL A 91 22.95 19.65 3.03
N ASN A 92 24.18 19.93 2.61
CA ASN A 92 25.22 20.53 3.44
C ASN A 92 24.75 21.79 4.17
N GLY A 93 24.98 21.84 5.48
CA GLY A 93 24.63 22.98 6.32
C GLY A 93 23.13 23.13 6.61
N THR A 94 22.30 22.15 6.24
CA THR A 94 20.86 22.15 6.50
C THR A 94 20.41 20.83 7.15
N SER A 95 19.16 20.76 7.58
CA SER A 95 18.50 19.53 8.04
C SER A 95 17.70 18.82 6.94
N VAL A 96 17.85 19.26 5.69
CA VAL A 96 17.13 18.70 4.53
C VAL A 96 17.85 17.45 4.03
N VAL A 97 17.09 16.41 3.69
CA VAL A 97 17.59 15.22 3.01
C VAL A 97 16.99 15.20 1.61
N ARG A 98 17.84 14.99 0.60
CA ARG A 98 17.41 14.75 -0.78
C ARG A 98 17.52 13.28 -1.09
N VAL A 99 16.47 12.72 -1.68
CA VAL A 99 16.40 11.32 -2.07
C VAL A 99 16.00 11.25 -3.53
N ARG A 100 16.80 10.53 -4.32
CA ARG A 100 16.46 10.16 -5.68
C ARG A 100 16.28 8.66 -5.74
N VAL A 101 15.22 8.21 -6.39
CA VAL A 101 14.86 6.80 -6.48
C VAL A 101 14.68 6.41 -7.93
N ASN A 102 15.19 5.24 -8.30
CA ASN A 102 14.74 4.49 -9.46
C ASN A 102 14.14 3.19 -8.98
N PHE A 103 12.92 2.89 -9.38
CA PHE A 103 12.28 1.62 -9.05
C PHE A 103 11.84 0.90 -10.32
N VAL A 104 11.89 -0.42 -10.25
CA VAL A 104 11.48 -1.31 -11.32
C VAL A 104 10.44 -2.29 -10.77
N ALA A 105 9.31 -2.39 -11.43
CA ALA A 105 8.24 -3.31 -11.09
C ALA A 105 7.71 -4.07 -12.31
N ASP A 106 7.37 -5.33 -12.10
CA ASP A 106 6.61 -6.14 -13.06
C ASP A 106 5.27 -6.50 -12.41
N VAL A 107 4.18 -5.98 -12.99
CA VAL A 107 2.83 -6.09 -12.43
C VAL A 107 1.90 -6.83 -13.39
N LEU A 108 0.97 -7.59 -12.83
CA LEU A 108 -0.15 -8.16 -13.56
C LEU A 108 -1.45 -7.51 -13.06
N GLN A 109 -2.15 -6.83 -13.97
CA GLN A 109 -3.45 -6.22 -13.72
C GLN A 109 -4.56 -6.97 -14.46
N SER A 110 -5.79 -6.88 -13.96
CA SER A 110 -6.96 -7.45 -14.63
C SER A 110 -7.49 -6.48 -15.70
N CYS A 111 -7.62 -6.95 -16.95
CA CYS A 111 -8.21 -6.18 -18.03
C CYS A 111 -9.62 -5.69 -17.66
N VAL A 112 -9.89 -4.39 -17.78
CA VAL A 112 -11.19 -3.82 -17.38
C VAL A 112 -12.37 -4.28 -18.25
N ILE A 113 -12.10 -4.89 -19.41
CA ILE A 113 -13.12 -5.39 -20.34
C ILE A 113 -13.31 -6.91 -20.19
N THR A 114 -12.22 -7.68 -20.26
CA THR A 114 -12.29 -9.15 -20.34
C THR A 114 -11.95 -9.85 -19.04
N LEU A 115 -11.40 -9.13 -18.06
CA LEU A 115 -10.80 -9.68 -16.83
C LEU A 115 -9.58 -10.58 -17.05
N ASP A 116 -9.05 -10.65 -18.27
CA ASP A 116 -7.79 -11.35 -18.54
C ASP A 116 -6.58 -10.60 -17.98
N SER A 117 -5.49 -11.32 -17.68
CA SER A 117 -4.27 -10.72 -17.15
C SER A 117 -3.52 -9.86 -18.18
N VAL A 118 -3.27 -8.60 -17.86
CA VAL A 118 -2.44 -7.65 -18.59
C VAL A 118 -1.14 -7.45 -17.81
N ALA A 119 -0.01 -7.80 -18.40
CA ALA A 119 1.31 -7.57 -17.82
C ALA A 119 1.79 -6.16 -18.17
N ALA A 120 2.38 -5.47 -17.21
CA ALA A 120 3.05 -4.18 -17.40
C ALA A 120 4.42 -4.17 -16.71
N HIS A 121 5.35 -3.46 -17.34
CA HIS A 121 6.69 -3.23 -16.84
C HIS A 121 6.86 -1.73 -16.55
N ILE A 122 7.23 -1.42 -15.32
CA ILE A 122 7.41 -0.04 -14.83
C ILE A 122 8.89 0.12 -14.48
N ASP A 123 9.52 1.15 -15.03
CA ASP A 123 10.89 1.58 -14.73
C ASP A 123 10.91 3.11 -14.68
N GLU A 124 10.78 3.66 -13.48
CA GLU A 124 10.54 5.09 -13.26
C GLU A 124 11.50 5.69 -12.25
N TRP A 125 11.63 7.02 -12.35
CA TRP A 125 12.45 7.84 -11.46
C TRP A 125 11.59 8.86 -10.75
N PHE A 126 11.87 9.08 -9.47
CA PHE A 126 11.29 10.18 -8.71
C PHE A 126 12.31 10.75 -7.71
N GLU A 127 12.05 11.97 -7.25
CA GLU A 127 12.87 12.68 -6.27
C GLU A 127 11.99 13.23 -5.16
N LEU A 128 12.48 13.16 -3.92
CA LEU A 128 11.80 13.67 -2.74
C LEU A 128 12.76 14.49 -1.89
N GLU A 129 12.23 15.54 -1.28
CA GLU A 129 12.90 16.27 -0.21
C GLU A 129 12.24 15.96 1.12
N TYR A 130 13.06 15.61 2.11
CA TYR A 130 12.62 15.36 3.48
C TYR A 130 13.12 16.47 4.41
N VAL A 131 12.20 17.07 5.16
CA VAL A 131 12.49 18.12 6.15
C VAL A 131 12.05 17.67 7.54
N PRO A 132 12.64 18.20 8.64
CA PRO A 132 12.20 17.82 9.98
C PRO A 132 10.73 18.15 10.22
N GLY A 133 9.96 17.18 10.73
CA GLY A 133 8.63 17.44 11.27
C GLY A 133 8.65 18.39 12.47
N ALA A 134 7.51 19.01 12.77
CA ALA A 134 7.34 20.03 13.82
C ALA A 134 7.57 19.55 15.28
N ASP A 135 8.04 18.31 15.49
CA ASP A 135 8.28 17.72 16.81
C ASP A 135 9.55 18.25 17.51
N VAL A 136 10.34 19.11 16.86
CA VAL A 136 11.52 19.77 17.45
C VAL A 136 11.24 21.25 17.71
N ASP A 137 10.57 21.50 18.85
CA ASP A 137 10.13 22.81 19.37
C ASP A 137 9.27 23.60 18.38
N GLY A 138 8.06 23.99 18.79
CA GLY A 138 7.03 24.66 17.97
C GLY A 138 7.39 26.07 17.45
N SER A 139 8.60 26.27 16.92
CA SER A 139 9.14 27.52 16.41
C SER A 139 9.72 27.41 14.99
N ARG A 140 9.55 26.27 14.28
CA ARG A 140 9.91 26.17 12.86
C ARG A 140 8.65 26.18 12.01
N GLU A 141 8.34 27.35 11.48
CA GLU A 141 7.43 27.51 10.36
C GLU A 141 8.07 26.83 9.14
N VAL A 142 7.51 25.70 8.70
CA VAL A 142 7.85 25.11 7.41
C VAL A 142 7.24 26.04 6.37
N VAL A 143 8.08 26.83 5.71
CA VAL A 143 7.66 27.73 4.63
C VAL A 143 7.42 26.85 3.40
N PHE A 144 6.16 26.55 3.14
CA PHE A 144 5.73 25.93 1.90
C PHE A 144 5.66 27.00 0.82
N ASP A 145 6.43 26.85 -0.25
CA ASP A 145 6.29 27.67 -1.45
C ASP A 145 5.15 27.10 -2.30
N PRO A 146 4.02 27.79 -2.46
CA PRO A 146 2.90 27.30 -3.27
C PRO A 146 3.22 27.22 -4.78
N GLU A 147 4.36 27.76 -5.24
CA GLU A 147 4.84 27.61 -6.62
C GLU A 147 5.76 26.39 -6.82
N GLU A 148 6.15 25.70 -5.73
CA GLU A 148 6.91 24.45 -5.83
C GLU A 148 5.99 23.29 -6.23
N ASN A 149 6.44 22.48 -7.20
CA ASN A 149 5.59 21.48 -7.87
C ASN A 149 5.23 20.29 -6.95
N ASP A 150 6.07 20.02 -5.94
CA ASP A 150 5.83 18.98 -4.94
C ASP A 150 6.39 19.43 -3.57
N PRO A 151 5.55 19.60 -2.52
CA PRO A 151 6.02 20.02 -1.22
C PRO A 151 6.93 18.97 -0.56
N PRO A 152 7.87 19.37 0.31
CA PRO A 152 8.74 18.43 0.99
C PRO A 152 7.96 17.53 1.96
N GLU A 153 8.40 16.28 2.08
CA GLU A 153 7.90 15.32 3.05
C GLU A 153 8.46 15.58 4.45
N LEU A 154 7.64 15.31 5.47
CA LEU A 154 8.02 15.51 6.86
C LEU A 154 8.66 14.24 7.43
N MET A 155 9.88 14.37 7.95
CA MET A 155 10.53 13.32 8.73
C MET A 155 9.88 13.19 10.10
N GLN A 156 9.64 11.95 10.52
CA GLN A 156 9.19 11.60 11.87
C GLN A 156 10.38 11.16 12.70
N GLY A 157 10.67 11.84 13.81
CA GLY A 157 11.79 11.49 14.70
C GLY A 157 13.17 11.49 14.03
N GLY A 158 13.37 12.30 12.99
CA GLY A 158 14.60 12.34 12.19
C GLY A 158 14.78 11.15 11.23
N SER A 159 13.70 10.45 10.93
CA SER A 159 13.66 9.33 9.98
C SER A 159 12.51 9.45 8.99
N PHE A 160 12.63 8.72 7.89
CA PHE A 160 11.61 8.59 6.85
C PHE A 160 11.54 7.14 6.35
N ASP A 161 10.39 6.73 5.84
CA ASP A 161 10.18 5.39 5.30
C ASP A 161 10.21 5.43 3.77
N ILE A 162 11.36 5.07 3.18
CA ILE A 162 11.48 5.05 1.71
C ILE A 162 10.69 3.90 1.08
N GLY A 163 10.39 2.86 1.85
CA GLY A 163 9.58 1.74 1.36
C GLY A 163 8.14 2.15 1.11
N GLU A 164 7.56 2.96 2.00
CA GLU A 164 6.22 3.51 1.79
C GLU A 164 6.20 4.45 0.60
N ALA A 165 7.15 5.38 0.51
CA ALA A 165 7.24 6.30 -0.63
C ALA A 165 7.35 5.58 -1.99
N ILE A 166 8.15 4.51 -2.07
CA ILE A 166 8.22 3.64 -3.26
C ILE A 166 6.87 2.98 -3.56
N SER A 167 6.16 2.54 -2.52
CA SER A 167 4.85 1.89 -2.67
C SER A 167 3.79 2.86 -3.19
N GLU A 168 3.79 4.09 -2.69
CA GLU A 168 2.91 5.17 -3.17
C GLU A 168 3.21 5.52 -4.63
N HIS A 169 4.48 5.68 -4.99
CA HIS A 169 4.87 5.94 -6.38
C HIS A 169 4.52 4.78 -7.31
N LEU A 170 4.71 3.52 -6.88
CA LEU A 170 4.25 2.37 -7.65
C LEU A 170 2.75 2.45 -7.91
N ALA A 171 1.94 2.81 -6.92
CA ALA A 171 0.50 2.95 -7.08
C ALA A 171 0.13 4.02 -8.11
N LEU A 172 0.85 5.15 -8.13
CA LEU A 172 0.66 6.23 -9.11
C LEU A 172 1.04 5.82 -10.54
N SER A 173 1.99 4.90 -10.70
CA SER A 173 2.46 4.42 -12.00
C SER A 173 1.60 3.29 -12.59
N LEU A 174 0.60 2.78 -11.87
CA LEU A 174 -0.31 1.73 -12.38
C LEU A 174 -1.25 2.30 -13.44
N ASP A 175 -1.62 1.47 -14.42
CA ASP A 175 -2.67 1.83 -15.39
C ASP A 175 -4.03 1.76 -14.69
N ASP A 176 -4.78 2.86 -14.65
CA ASP A 176 -6.14 2.90 -14.10
C ASP A 176 -7.15 2.09 -14.93
N TYR A 177 -6.86 1.88 -16.22
CA TYR A 177 -7.74 1.23 -17.19
C TYR A 177 -7.00 0.21 -18.07
N PRO A 178 -6.37 -0.81 -17.48
CA PRO A 178 -5.59 -1.81 -18.20
C PRO A 178 -6.47 -2.53 -19.21
N ARG A 179 -6.02 -2.60 -20.47
CA ARG A 179 -6.76 -3.24 -21.58
C ARG A 179 -5.86 -4.17 -22.35
N LYS A 180 -6.40 -5.33 -22.74
CA LYS A 180 -5.77 -6.18 -23.75
C LYS A 180 -5.82 -5.49 -25.12
N PRO A 181 -4.75 -5.56 -25.92
CA PRO A 181 -4.81 -5.11 -27.30
C PRO A 181 -5.95 -5.82 -28.06
N GLY A 182 -6.76 -5.05 -28.81
CA GLY A 182 -7.83 -5.58 -29.64
C GLY A 182 -9.16 -5.88 -28.91
N THR A 183 -9.28 -5.56 -27.62
CA THR A 183 -10.58 -5.64 -26.92
C THR A 183 -11.37 -4.36 -27.12
N GLU A 184 -12.39 -4.42 -27.99
CA GLU A 184 -13.36 -3.34 -28.18
C GLU A 184 -14.51 -3.47 -27.18
N PHE A 185 -14.86 -2.36 -26.54
CA PHE A 185 -16.04 -2.31 -25.68
C PHE A 185 -17.29 -2.17 -26.55
N THR A 186 -18.08 -3.24 -26.68
CA THR A 186 -19.38 -3.13 -27.36
C THR A 186 -20.38 -2.46 -26.42
N ILE A 187 -20.62 -1.16 -26.62
CA ILE A 187 -21.72 -0.48 -25.94
C ILE A 187 -23.03 -1.09 -26.46
N TYR A 188 -23.67 -1.93 -25.65
CA TYR A 188 -25.07 -2.26 -25.84
C TYR A 188 -25.89 -1.01 -25.50
N THR A 189 -25.99 -0.08 -26.45
CA THR A 189 -27.03 0.93 -26.41
C THR A 189 -28.34 0.20 -26.64
N LYS A 190 -29.02 -0.16 -25.54
CA LYS A 190 -30.47 -0.35 -25.61
C LYS A 190 -30.99 1.03 -26.01
N ARG A 191 -31.27 1.22 -27.31
CA ARG A 191 -31.75 2.50 -27.84
C ARG A 191 -32.87 2.98 -26.92
N ALA A 192 -32.75 4.22 -26.45
CA ALA A 192 -33.79 4.90 -25.67
C ALA A 192 -35.09 5.10 -26.48
N ASP A 193 -35.15 4.67 -27.75
CA ASP A 193 -36.33 4.73 -28.60
C ASP A 193 -37.48 3.79 -28.16
N GLU A 194 -37.25 2.85 -27.25
CA GLU A 194 -38.31 1.96 -26.75
C GLU A 194 -38.92 2.40 -25.40
N ARG A 195 -38.47 3.51 -24.80
CA ARG A 195 -39.10 4.08 -23.60
C ARG A 195 -39.77 5.40 -23.93
N GLU A 196 -41.08 5.43 -23.76
CA GLU A 196 -41.86 6.68 -23.72
C GLU A 196 -41.18 7.67 -22.75
N PRO A 197 -41.00 8.95 -23.14
CA PRO A 197 -40.20 9.94 -22.40
C PRO A 197 -40.72 10.28 -20.99
N THR A 198 -41.87 9.73 -20.60
CA THR A 198 -42.47 9.87 -19.27
C THR A 198 -41.92 8.88 -18.25
N ASP A 199 -41.25 7.81 -18.68
CA ASP A 199 -40.88 6.67 -17.82
C ASP A 199 -39.40 6.65 -17.40
N SER A 200 -38.73 7.80 -17.49
CA SER A 200 -37.34 7.94 -17.05
C SER A 200 -37.26 8.50 -15.61
N PRO A 201 -36.37 7.95 -14.76
CA PRO A 201 -36.20 8.40 -13.38
C PRO A 201 -35.71 9.85 -13.25
N PHE A 202 -35.26 10.46 -14.35
CA PHE A 202 -34.83 11.86 -14.43
C PHE A 202 -35.90 12.80 -15.01
N ALA A 203 -37.11 12.31 -15.33
CA ALA A 203 -38.19 13.11 -15.92
C ALA A 203 -38.59 14.31 -15.04
N ILE A 204 -38.39 14.20 -13.72
CA ILE A 204 -38.68 15.25 -12.72
C ILE A 204 -37.73 16.45 -12.83
N LEU A 205 -36.56 16.30 -13.46
CA LEU A 205 -35.55 17.36 -13.60
C LEU A 205 -35.65 18.16 -14.90
N ARG A 206 -36.62 17.83 -15.78
CA ARG A 206 -36.74 18.50 -17.08
C ARG A 206 -37.11 19.97 -16.94
N ASP A 207 -37.94 20.28 -15.95
CA ASP A 207 -38.38 21.64 -15.68
C ASP A 207 -37.66 22.12 -14.42
N GLY A 208 -36.50 22.77 -14.59
CA GLY A 208 -35.76 23.37 -13.47
C GLY A 208 -36.64 24.38 -12.69
N PRO A 209 -36.37 24.64 -11.40
CA PRO A 209 -37.22 25.52 -10.61
C PRO A 209 -37.29 26.91 -11.26
N ALA A 210 -38.52 27.38 -11.49
CA ALA A 210 -38.76 28.73 -11.99
C ALA A 210 -38.03 29.73 -11.09
N LYS A 211 -37.14 30.52 -11.69
CA LYS A 211 -36.46 31.61 -10.99
C LYS A 211 -37.52 32.66 -10.64
N ASN A 212 -37.80 32.80 -9.34
CA ASN A 212 -38.56 33.94 -8.79
C ASN A 212 -37.75 35.23 -8.90
#